data_AF-A0A4Y3RRR8-F1
#
_entry.id   AF-A0A4Y3RRR8-F1
#
_cell.length_a   1.000
_cell.length_b   1.000
_cell.length_c   1.000
_cell.angle_alpha   90.00
_cell.angle_beta   90.00
_cell.angle_gamma   90.00
#
_symmetry.space_group_name_H-M   'P 1'
#
loop_
_entity.id
_entity.type
_entity.pdbx_description
1 polymer ?
#
loop_
_entity_poly.entity_id
_entity_poly.type
_entity_poly.pdbx_seq_one_letter_code
_entity_poly.pdbx_strand_id
1 'polypeptide(L)'
;MDMEQETPSTSVPPVTPVTPVAPVAASAPSAAVDGTPPALRAEPTTEEIPKARSPRAEAPEAAGSGAEVAAAQQTPRPVPPTLGVPAHSGRRPPSYPPVPQGRPRVSDDPTAAVLPDIVLDGAAYPPLTVRAASVRGDSHRYHGEPRQDSLGVSLLGEPGPGELLMLAVADGVGSASLSHVGSSSVCRWAAWAFAHHAQELYEALAAGAAARFAELATFVVERLADKLARNAKSRSHDPASHATTLRVLLVPRDPSIRTRGLLTVGDGGIALLRDGRWDLDPGGTSEASGAGDGVIDTRTAALPLSRTAETRLLTTRPGDVLVLSTDGLSTPLAGESEMREFFGSAWGGGSVPEPADFLWQFQYRVKSYDDDRTGVVLWEALP
;
A
#
# COMPACT_ATOMS: atom_id res chain seq x y z
N MET A 1 -75.14 -8.11 33.17
CA MET A 1 -74.69 -8.11 31.76
C MET A 1 -73.19 -7.97 31.82
N ASP A 2 -72.55 -9.11 32.00
CA ASP A 2 -71.12 -9.26 32.14
C ASP A 2 -70.44 -8.98 30.79
N MET A 3 -69.41 -8.14 30.81
CA MET A 3 -68.51 -7.95 29.68
C MET A 3 -67.28 -8.81 29.91
N GLU A 4 -67.20 -9.91 29.15
CA GLU A 4 -66.02 -10.78 29.08
C GLU A 4 -64.85 -10.05 28.41
N GLN A 5 -63.68 -10.17 29.05
CA GLN A 5 -62.40 -9.70 28.55
C GLN A 5 -61.78 -10.78 27.64
N GLU A 6 -61.63 -10.49 26.35
CA GLU A 6 -60.78 -11.30 25.46
C GLU A 6 -59.31 -10.94 25.68
N THR A 7 -58.51 -11.94 26.02
CA THR A 7 -57.04 -11.87 26.06
C THR A 7 -56.47 -12.48 24.77
N PRO A 8 -55.50 -11.86 24.08
CA PRO A 8 -54.89 -12.47 22.92
C PRO A 8 -53.79 -13.46 23.35
N SER A 9 -54.03 -14.75 23.08
CA SER A 9 -53.01 -15.81 23.10
C SER A 9 -52.00 -15.58 21.97
N THR A 10 -50.73 -15.37 22.30
CA THR A 10 -49.61 -15.41 21.36
C THR A 10 -48.83 -16.70 21.58
N SER A 11 -49.02 -17.69 20.69
CA SER A 11 -48.23 -18.92 20.67
C SER A 11 -46.89 -18.65 19.98
N VAL A 12 -45.80 -18.70 20.74
CA VAL A 12 -44.43 -18.70 20.21
C VAL A 12 -44.09 -20.12 19.74
N PRO A 13 -43.57 -20.33 18.51
CA PRO A 13 -43.16 -21.66 18.06
C PRO A 13 -41.85 -22.08 18.78
N PRO A 14 -41.63 -23.39 19.03
CA PRO A 14 -40.43 -23.84 19.71
C PRO A 14 -39.18 -23.66 18.83
N VAL A 15 -38.14 -23.07 19.41
CA VAL A 15 -36.79 -22.99 18.84
C VAL A 15 -36.15 -24.37 18.93
N THR A 16 -35.76 -24.93 17.80
CA THR A 16 -34.95 -26.15 17.72
C THR A 16 -33.50 -25.85 18.12
N PRO A 17 -32.89 -26.63 19.03
CA PRO A 17 -31.49 -26.43 19.39
C PRO A 17 -30.58 -26.83 18.21
N VAL A 18 -29.74 -25.90 17.77
CA VAL A 18 -28.67 -26.18 16.80
C VAL A 18 -27.53 -26.90 17.53
N THR A 19 -27.20 -28.10 17.07
CA THR A 19 -26.06 -28.88 17.55
C THR A 19 -24.75 -28.17 17.22
N PRO A 20 -23.79 -28.07 18.17
CA PRO A 20 -22.49 -27.47 17.90
C PRO A 20 -21.68 -28.39 16.96
N VAL A 21 -21.25 -27.85 15.83
CA VAL A 21 -20.29 -28.51 14.93
C VAL A 21 -18.90 -28.42 15.58
N ALA A 22 -18.25 -29.58 15.76
CA ALA A 22 -16.91 -29.68 16.32
C ALA A 22 -15.88 -28.91 15.46
N PRO A 23 -14.87 -28.26 16.06
CA PRO A 23 -13.85 -27.54 15.31
C PRO A 23 -13.00 -28.52 14.50
N VAL A 24 -12.86 -28.23 13.20
CA VAL A 24 -11.91 -28.94 12.33
C VAL A 24 -10.50 -28.51 12.75
N ALA A 25 -9.69 -29.48 13.17
CA ALA A 25 -8.32 -29.26 13.60
C ALA A 25 -7.48 -28.59 12.51
N ALA A 26 -6.84 -27.49 12.86
CA ALA A 26 -5.81 -26.84 12.04
C ALA A 26 -4.68 -27.83 11.78
N SER A 27 -4.37 -28.05 10.51
CA SER A 27 -3.24 -28.90 10.11
C SER A 27 -1.94 -28.11 10.24
N ALA A 28 -1.04 -28.59 11.09
CA ALA A 28 0.33 -28.12 11.24
C ALA A 28 1.17 -28.40 9.96
N PRO A 29 2.34 -27.75 9.78
CA PRO A 29 3.08 -27.79 8.52
C PRO A 29 3.74 -29.17 8.33
N SER A 30 3.45 -29.83 7.21
CA SER A 30 4.11 -31.10 6.86
C SER A 30 5.48 -30.85 6.26
N ALA A 31 6.47 -31.53 6.84
CA ALA A 31 7.83 -31.67 6.38
C ALA A 31 7.94 -32.31 4.99
N ALA A 32 9.14 -32.15 4.41
CA ALA A 32 9.60 -32.61 3.11
C ALA A 32 9.24 -34.07 2.79
N VAL A 33 8.87 -34.31 1.52
CA VAL A 33 8.88 -35.63 0.89
C VAL A 33 9.48 -35.51 -0.51
N ASP A 34 10.63 -36.17 -0.70
CA ASP A 34 11.18 -36.53 -2.00
C ASP A 34 10.18 -37.39 -2.77
N GLY A 35 9.86 -37.00 -4.01
CA GLY A 35 8.97 -37.75 -4.89
C GLY A 35 9.05 -37.22 -6.32
N THR A 36 9.72 -37.99 -7.17
CA THR A 36 9.97 -37.83 -8.62
C THR A 36 8.82 -37.17 -9.42
N PRO A 37 9.10 -36.19 -10.31
CA PRO A 37 8.06 -35.48 -11.07
C PRO A 37 7.49 -36.30 -12.24
N PRO A 38 6.20 -36.14 -12.59
CA PRO A 38 5.61 -36.74 -13.78
C PRO A 38 6.05 -36.02 -15.07
N ALA A 39 6.13 -36.79 -16.15
CA ALA A 39 6.72 -36.43 -17.44
C ALA A 39 6.11 -35.19 -18.11
N LEU A 40 6.99 -34.26 -18.50
CA LEU A 40 6.72 -33.14 -19.39
C LEU A 40 6.22 -33.67 -20.75
N ARG A 41 5.03 -33.22 -21.15
CA ARG A 41 4.51 -33.42 -22.50
C ARG A 41 5.23 -32.44 -23.44
N ALA A 42 5.66 -32.96 -24.58
CA ALA A 42 6.61 -32.39 -25.53
C ALA A 42 6.36 -30.94 -25.99
N GLU A 43 7.46 -30.21 -26.15
CA GLU A 43 7.53 -28.91 -26.83
C GLU A 43 7.21 -29.02 -28.33
N PRO A 44 6.60 -28.00 -28.96
CA PRO A 44 6.56 -27.91 -30.41
C PRO A 44 7.94 -27.53 -30.95
N THR A 45 8.42 -28.37 -31.87
CA THR A 45 9.64 -28.22 -32.66
C THR A 45 9.71 -26.87 -33.39
N THR A 46 10.87 -26.23 -33.30
CA THR A 46 11.29 -25.07 -34.09
C THR A 46 11.27 -25.42 -35.58
N GLU A 47 10.48 -24.70 -36.36
CA GLU A 47 10.47 -24.79 -37.82
C GLU A 47 11.70 -24.04 -38.37
N GLU A 48 12.60 -24.76 -39.05
CA GLU A 48 13.76 -24.19 -39.73
C GLU A 48 13.33 -23.34 -40.93
N ILE A 49 13.74 -22.07 -40.94
CA ILE A 49 13.59 -21.16 -42.09
C ILE A 49 14.54 -21.62 -43.22
N PRO A 50 14.06 -21.88 -44.45
CA PRO A 50 14.93 -22.33 -45.53
C PRO A 50 15.80 -21.18 -46.05
N LYS A 51 17.12 -21.42 -46.11
CA LYS A 51 18.11 -20.53 -46.73
C LYS A 51 17.86 -20.43 -48.24
N ALA A 52 17.41 -19.27 -48.70
CA ALA A 52 17.30 -18.96 -50.12
C ALA A 52 18.70 -18.86 -50.77
N ARG A 53 18.93 -19.68 -51.81
CA ARG A 53 20.08 -19.58 -52.71
C ARG A 53 19.87 -18.42 -53.69
N SER A 54 20.80 -17.47 -53.73
CA SER A 54 20.84 -16.41 -54.74
C SER A 54 21.34 -16.94 -56.09
N PRO A 55 20.69 -16.64 -57.22
CA PRO A 55 21.26 -16.85 -58.54
C PRO A 55 22.30 -15.78 -58.88
N ARG A 56 23.41 -16.24 -59.45
CA ARG A 56 24.49 -15.43 -60.02
C ARG A 56 23.97 -14.74 -61.29
N ALA A 57 23.96 -13.41 -61.30
CA ALA A 57 23.67 -12.59 -62.49
C ALA A 57 24.98 -12.04 -63.07
N GLU A 58 25.10 -12.13 -64.39
CA GLU A 58 26.23 -11.64 -65.19
C GLU A 58 26.28 -10.11 -65.23
N ALA A 59 27.50 -9.58 -65.34
CA ALA A 59 27.80 -8.16 -65.43
C ALA A 59 27.61 -7.61 -66.85
N PRO A 60 27.31 -6.31 -66.97
CA PRO A 60 27.82 -5.50 -68.07
C PRO A 60 28.74 -4.39 -67.55
N GLU A 61 29.88 -4.24 -68.22
CA GLU A 61 30.72 -3.05 -68.14
C GLU A 61 30.04 -1.85 -68.83
N ALA A 62 30.01 -0.70 -68.17
CA ALA A 62 30.14 0.60 -68.82
C ALA A 62 30.56 1.67 -67.81
N ALA A 63 31.56 2.45 -68.21
CA ALA A 63 32.24 3.49 -67.47
C ALA A 63 31.38 4.73 -67.17
N GLY A 64 31.76 5.50 -66.14
CA GLY A 64 31.49 6.94 -66.14
C GLY A 64 31.22 7.62 -64.79
N SER A 65 32.23 8.37 -64.35
CA SER A 65 32.18 9.53 -63.43
C SER A 65 31.93 9.27 -61.94
N GLY A 66 32.95 9.66 -61.16
CA GLY A 66 32.90 9.71 -59.71
C GLY A 66 31.90 10.74 -59.21
N ALA A 67 31.05 10.28 -58.30
CA ALA A 67 30.51 11.10 -57.24
C ALA A 67 31.05 10.49 -55.94
N GLU A 68 31.94 11.19 -55.26
CA GLU A 68 32.23 10.93 -53.86
C GLU A 68 30.90 10.97 -53.10
N VAL A 69 30.38 9.80 -52.75
CA VAL A 69 29.32 9.70 -51.76
C VAL A 69 29.99 10.03 -50.44
N ALA A 70 29.97 11.31 -50.08
CA ALA A 70 30.35 11.76 -48.75
C ALA A 70 29.57 10.90 -47.76
N ALA A 71 30.26 9.98 -47.11
CA ALA A 71 29.71 9.20 -46.02
C ALA A 71 29.29 10.21 -44.96
N ALA A 72 28.00 10.55 -44.93
CA ALA A 72 27.43 11.36 -43.88
C ALA A 72 27.77 10.66 -42.57
N GLN A 73 28.72 11.22 -41.83
CA GLN A 73 29.05 10.79 -40.48
C GLN A 73 27.75 10.91 -39.69
N GLN A 74 27.09 9.78 -39.46
CA GLN A 74 25.91 9.74 -38.60
C GLN A 74 26.39 10.16 -37.22
N THR A 75 26.05 11.39 -36.83
CA THR A 75 26.24 11.83 -35.46
C THR A 75 25.45 10.86 -34.56
N PRO A 76 26.08 10.25 -33.54
CA PRO A 76 25.36 9.37 -32.64
C PRO A 76 24.17 10.13 -32.06
N ARG A 77 22.96 9.60 -32.25
CA ARG A 77 21.78 10.20 -31.63
C ARG A 77 21.98 10.17 -30.11
N PRO A 78 21.79 11.29 -29.39
CA PRO A 78 21.92 11.31 -27.95
C PRO A 78 20.91 10.31 -27.35
N VAL A 79 21.43 9.33 -26.61
CA VAL A 79 20.61 8.35 -25.89
C VAL A 79 20.12 9.04 -24.61
N PRO A 80 18.80 9.08 -24.35
CA PRO A 80 18.27 9.63 -23.11
C PRO A 80 18.83 8.89 -21.89
N PRO A 81 19.16 9.58 -20.79
CA PRO A 81 19.56 8.92 -19.56
C PRO A 81 18.41 8.05 -19.03
N THR A 82 18.74 6.90 -18.45
CA THR A 82 17.77 6.00 -17.81
C THR A 82 18.22 5.68 -16.39
N LEU A 83 17.27 5.56 -15.47
CA LEU A 83 17.57 5.23 -14.06
C LEU A 83 17.98 3.75 -13.88
N GLY A 84 17.78 2.91 -14.89
CA GLY A 84 18.10 1.47 -14.83
C GLY A 84 17.06 0.65 -14.06
N VAL A 85 17.37 -0.62 -13.85
CA VAL A 85 16.50 -1.54 -13.10
C VAL A 85 16.57 -1.21 -11.60
N PRO A 86 15.43 -1.08 -10.89
CA PRO A 86 15.43 -0.85 -9.45
C PRO A 86 16.27 -1.89 -8.70
N ALA A 87 16.99 -1.42 -7.68
CA ALA A 87 17.86 -2.26 -6.85
C ALA A 87 17.06 -3.33 -6.09
N HIS A 88 17.77 -4.39 -5.65
CA HIS A 88 17.20 -5.40 -4.78
C HIS A 88 18.23 -5.93 -3.79
N SER A 89 17.78 -6.34 -2.60
CA SER A 89 18.59 -7.11 -1.65
C SER A 89 18.39 -8.61 -1.80
N GLY A 90 19.37 -9.36 -1.31
CA GLY A 90 19.38 -10.82 -1.30
C GLY A 90 20.20 -11.43 -2.44
N ARG A 91 20.61 -12.70 -2.26
CA ARG A 91 21.55 -13.39 -3.18
C ARG A 91 20.98 -13.70 -4.58
N ARG A 92 19.67 -13.51 -4.78
CA ARG A 92 18.97 -13.78 -6.04
C ARG A 92 17.91 -12.69 -6.25
N PRO A 93 17.63 -12.32 -7.51
CA PRO A 93 16.53 -11.41 -7.80
C PRO A 93 15.18 -11.97 -7.31
N PRO A 94 14.19 -11.09 -7.06
CA PRO A 94 12.81 -11.50 -6.81
C PRO A 94 12.29 -12.49 -7.86
N SER A 95 11.45 -13.42 -7.44
CA SER A 95 10.93 -14.53 -8.27
C SER A 95 10.08 -14.05 -9.44
N TYR A 96 9.33 -12.97 -9.24
CA TYR A 96 8.41 -12.41 -10.22
C TYR A 96 9.03 -11.20 -10.92
N PRO A 97 8.72 -10.99 -12.21
CA PRO A 97 9.24 -9.85 -12.96
C PRO A 97 8.62 -8.53 -12.44
N PRO A 98 9.37 -7.42 -12.38
CA PRO A 98 8.90 -6.15 -11.83
C PRO A 98 8.05 -5.34 -12.81
N VAL A 99 7.46 -6.01 -13.82
CA VAL A 99 6.69 -5.36 -14.88
C VAL A 99 5.26 -5.89 -14.89
N PRO A 100 4.26 -5.03 -15.15
CA PRO A 100 2.87 -5.49 -15.22
C PRO A 100 2.69 -6.46 -16.39
N GLN A 101 2.31 -7.70 -16.11
CA GLN A 101 2.01 -8.72 -17.13
C GLN A 101 0.50 -8.95 -17.25
N GLY A 102 -0.15 -9.34 -16.13
CA GLY A 102 -1.59 -9.63 -16.07
C GLY A 102 -2.44 -8.45 -15.60
N ARG A 103 -3.69 -8.38 -16.10
CA ARG A 103 -4.73 -7.45 -15.67
C ARG A 103 -5.96 -8.23 -15.18
N PRO A 104 -6.66 -7.76 -14.13
CA PRO A 104 -7.93 -8.36 -13.74
C PRO A 104 -8.96 -8.22 -14.86
N ARG A 105 -9.85 -9.21 -15.01
CA ARG A 105 -10.87 -9.20 -16.06
C ARG A 105 -12.07 -8.37 -15.62
N VAL A 106 -12.51 -7.45 -16.48
CA VAL A 106 -13.70 -6.61 -16.25
C VAL A 106 -14.99 -7.45 -16.15
N SER A 107 -15.02 -8.63 -16.79
CA SER A 107 -16.14 -9.57 -16.66
C SER A 107 -16.32 -10.10 -15.25
N ASP A 108 -15.24 -10.16 -14.48
CA ASP A 108 -15.20 -10.77 -13.15
C ASP A 108 -15.36 -9.68 -12.08
N ASP A 109 -14.83 -8.48 -12.35
CA ASP A 109 -14.99 -7.29 -11.51
C ASP A 109 -15.01 -6.01 -12.38
N PRO A 110 -16.12 -5.26 -12.45
CA PRO A 110 -16.18 -4.04 -13.27
C PRO A 110 -15.22 -2.94 -12.79
N THR A 111 -14.78 -2.97 -11.53
CA THR A 111 -13.79 -2.02 -11.02
C THR A 111 -12.40 -2.23 -11.64
N ALA A 112 -12.15 -3.39 -12.25
CA ALA A 112 -10.92 -3.70 -12.99
C ALA A 112 -10.65 -2.77 -14.17
N ALA A 113 -11.67 -2.06 -14.67
CA ALA A 113 -11.55 -1.16 -15.82
C ALA A 113 -10.58 0.02 -15.56
N VAL A 114 -10.44 0.45 -14.30
CA VAL A 114 -9.55 1.55 -13.92
C VAL A 114 -8.81 1.19 -12.64
N LEU A 115 -7.78 0.34 -12.79
CA LEU A 115 -6.86 0.02 -11.71
C LEU A 115 -5.44 0.46 -12.08
N PRO A 116 -4.92 1.54 -11.47
CA PRO A 116 -3.53 1.91 -11.67
C PRO A 116 -2.64 0.80 -11.12
N ASP A 117 -1.60 0.43 -11.86
CA ASP A 117 -0.57 -0.48 -11.34
C ASP A 117 0.30 0.22 -10.29
N ILE A 118 0.62 1.49 -10.57
CA ILE A 118 1.37 2.38 -9.69
C ILE A 118 0.55 3.66 -9.51
N VAL A 119 0.47 4.14 -8.27
CA VAL A 119 0.05 5.51 -7.94
C VAL A 119 1.27 6.24 -7.39
N LEU A 120 1.50 7.46 -7.88
CA LEU A 120 2.52 8.38 -7.41
C LEU A 120 1.84 9.72 -7.10
N ASP A 121 2.06 10.25 -5.91
CA ASP A 121 1.48 11.51 -5.45
C ASP A 121 2.49 12.28 -4.58
N GLY A 122 2.19 13.53 -4.26
CA GLY A 122 3.04 14.35 -3.40
C GLY A 122 2.58 15.80 -3.33
N ALA A 123 3.14 16.51 -2.35
CA ALA A 123 2.89 17.93 -2.17
C ALA A 123 4.11 18.61 -1.55
N ALA A 124 4.22 19.93 -1.71
CA ALA A 124 5.23 20.74 -1.04
C ALA A 124 4.54 21.92 -0.33
N TYR A 125 4.65 21.94 0.99
CA TYR A 125 4.19 22.99 1.88
C TYR A 125 5.33 23.35 2.84
N PRO A 126 6.34 24.14 2.41
CA PRO A 126 7.53 24.39 3.20
C PRO A 126 7.21 24.75 4.67
N PRO A 127 7.88 24.12 5.65
CA PRO A 127 9.05 23.24 5.52
C PRO A 127 8.71 21.76 5.21
N LEU A 128 7.43 21.42 5.02
CA LEU A 128 6.99 20.04 4.80
C LEU A 128 7.02 19.69 3.31
N THR A 129 7.60 18.54 2.97
CA THR A 129 7.47 17.96 1.62
C THR A 129 7.03 16.52 1.73
N VAL A 130 6.11 16.11 0.85
CA VAL A 130 5.56 14.76 0.82
C VAL A 130 5.78 14.12 -0.54
N ARG A 131 6.13 12.84 -0.52
CA ARG A 131 6.06 11.93 -1.66
C ARG A 131 5.33 10.67 -1.23
N ALA A 132 4.49 10.13 -2.10
CA ALA A 132 3.69 8.96 -1.81
C ALA A 132 3.70 8.03 -3.02
N ALA A 133 3.85 6.74 -2.79
CA ALA A 133 3.75 5.73 -3.84
C ALA A 133 3.00 4.50 -3.35
N SER A 134 2.23 3.90 -4.25
CA SER A 134 1.58 2.61 -4.08
C SER A 134 1.84 1.79 -5.32
N VAL A 135 2.66 0.75 -5.19
CA VAL A 135 3.15 -0.10 -6.28
C VAL A 135 2.55 -1.48 -6.12
N ARG A 136 1.90 -1.98 -7.17
CA ARG A 136 1.37 -3.34 -7.20
C ARG A 136 2.49 -4.37 -7.01
N GLY A 137 2.22 -5.33 -6.14
CA GLY A 137 3.09 -6.44 -5.81
C GLY A 137 3.42 -7.28 -7.03
N ASP A 138 4.61 -7.84 -7.03
CA ASP A 138 5.07 -8.65 -8.16
C ASP A 138 4.26 -9.97 -8.24
N SER A 139 3.78 -10.49 -7.10
CA SER A 139 2.84 -11.62 -7.05
C SER A 139 1.49 -11.25 -7.68
N HIS A 140 0.88 -10.13 -7.26
CA HIS A 140 -0.37 -9.64 -7.84
C HIS A 140 -0.27 -9.37 -9.34
N ARG A 141 0.87 -8.83 -9.82
CA ARG A 141 1.14 -8.64 -11.26
C ARG A 141 1.19 -9.96 -12.02
N TYR A 142 1.84 -10.97 -11.44
CA TYR A 142 1.97 -12.31 -12.02
C TYR A 142 0.62 -13.03 -12.09
N HIS A 143 -0.16 -12.99 -11.01
CA HIS A 143 -1.48 -13.61 -10.92
C HIS A 143 -2.59 -12.81 -11.61
N GLY A 144 -2.31 -11.58 -12.03
CA GLY A 144 -3.32 -10.73 -12.68
C GLY A 144 -4.35 -10.16 -11.71
N GLU A 145 -4.04 -10.10 -10.41
CA GLU A 145 -4.89 -9.62 -9.31
C GLU A 145 -4.71 -8.12 -9.06
N PRO A 146 -5.74 -7.35 -8.70
CA PRO A 146 -5.64 -5.90 -8.52
C PRO A 146 -4.58 -5.53 -7.47
N ARG A 147 -4.06 -4.29 -7.52
CA ARG A 147 -3.41 -3.72 -6.34
C ARG A 147 -4.49 -3.52 -5.26
N GLN A 148 -4.31 -4.15 -4.12
CA GLN A 148 -5.16 -4.10 -2.95
C GLN A 148 -4.82 -2.94 -2.02
N ASP A 149 -3.61 -2.40 -2.10
CA ASP A 149 -3.22 -1.20 -1.38
C ASP A 149 -3.74 0.12 -1.99
N SER A 150 -3.97 1.10 -1.12
CA SER A 150 -4.32 2.48 -1.46
C SER A 150 -3.58 3.50 -0.57
N LEU A 151 -3.42 4.71 -1.12
CA LEU A 151 -2.86 5.87 -0.41
C LEU A 151 -3.76 7.09 -0.55
N GLY A 152 -3.54 8.09 0.32
CA GLY A 152 -4.13 9.42 0.19
C GLY A 152 -3.23 10.51 0.75
N VAL A 153 -3.10 11.61 0.02
CA VAL A 153 -2.49 12.86 0.49
C VAL A 153 -3.55 13.94 0.34
N SER A 154 -3.93 14.60 1.43
CA SER A 154 -5.04 15.56 1.40
C SER A 154 -4.84 16.70 2.39
N LEU A 155 -5.28 17.89 1.99
CA LEU A 155 -5.31 19.07 2.83
C LEU A 155 -6.68 19.17 3.50
N LEU A 156 -6.70 19.38 4.82
CA LEU A 156 -7.91 19.48 5.63
C LEU A 156 -7.98 20.83 6.33
N GLY A 157 -9.19 21.30 6.58
CA GLY A 157 -9.46 22.60 7.21
C GLY A 157 -9.58 23.73 6.20
N GLU A 158 -9.99 24.90 6.70
CA GLU A 158 -10.04 26.12 5.91
C GLU A 158 -8.63 26.70 5.72
N PRO A 159 -8.34 27.37 4.59
CA PRO A 159 -7.05 27.99 4.36
C PRO A 159 -6.60 28.89 5.51
N GLY A 160 -5.41 28.64 6.09
CA GLY A 160 -4.89 29.40 7.21
C GLY A 160 -4.16 28.57 8.29
N PRO A 161 -3.97 29.14 9.50
CA PRO A 161 -3.18 28.51 10.56
C PRO A 161 -3.69 27.13 11.03
N GLY A 162 -4.98 26.83 10.87
CA GLY A 162 -5.60 25.56 11.30
C GLY A 162 -5.51 24.41 10.29
N GLU A 163 -4.82 24.59 9.16
CA GLU A 163 -4.75 23.55 8.12
C GLU A 163 -3.92 22.33 8.57
N LEU A 164 -4.45 21.15 8.28
CA LEU A 164 -3.79 19.87 8.50
C LEU A 164 -3.49 19.22 7.14
N LEU A 165 -2.29 18.66 7.01
CA LEU A 165 -1.99 17.68 5.98
C LEU A 165 -2.31 16.28 6.52
N MET A 166 -3.20 15.57 5.84
CA MET A 166 -3.55 14.18 6.10
C MET A 166 -2.82 13.26 5.14
N LEU A 167 -2.06 12.33 5.69
CA LEU A 167 -1.37 11.27 4.95
C LEU A 167 -2.01 9.95 5.35
N ALA A 168 -2.46 9.16 4.38
CA ALA A 168 -3.16 7.90 4.64
C ALA A 168 -2.59 6.77 3.78
N VAL A 169 -2.57 5.58 4.37
CA VAL A 169 -2.34 4.31 3.67
C VAL A 169 -3.37 3.29 4.16
N ALA A 170 -3.79 2.41 3.27
CA ALA A 170 -4.70 1.31 3.59
C ALA A 170 -4.28 0.09 2.77
N ASP A 171 -4.19 -1.04 3.45
CA ASP A 171 -3.95 -2.35 2.85
C ASP A 171 -5.25 -3.15 2.85
N GLY A 172 -5.61 -3.68 1.70
CA GLY A 172 -6.78 -4.52 1.54
C GLY A 172 -6.47 -5.95 1.94
N VAL A 173 -7.17 -6.50 2.94
CA VAL A 173 -6.95 -7.88 3.42
C VAL A 173 -6.97 -8.87 2.26
N GLY A 174 -5.88 -9.62 2.07
CA GLY A 174 -5.68 -10.47 0.88
C GLY A 174 -6.77 -11.54 0.67
N SER A 175 -7.40 -12.04 1.74
CA SER A 175 -8.51 -12.99 1.64
C SER A 175 -9.85 -12.38 1.24
N ALA A 176 -9.96 -11.04 1.21
CA ALA A 176 -11.19 -10.32 0.92
C ALA A 176 -11.25 -9.93 -0.58
N SER A 177 -12.24 -10.46 -1.29
CA SER A 177 -12.30 -10.41 -2.77
C SER A 177 -12.44 -9.01 -3.37
N LEU A 178 -12.87 -8.01 -2.59
CA LEU A 178 -13.06 -6.62 -3.00
C LEU A 178 -12.26 -5.67 -2.10
N SER A 179 -11.16 -6.15 -1.54
CA SER A 179 -10.32 -5.39 -0.60
C SER A 179 -9.72 -4.13 -1.22
N HIS A 180 -9.38 -4.16 -2.52
CA HIS A 180 -8.95 -2.98 -3.30
C HIS A 180 -10.01 -1.88 -3.37
N VAL A 181 -11.30 -2.26 -3.41
CA VAL A 181 -12.42 -1.30 -3.35
C VAL A 181 -12.54 -0.74 -1.94
N GLY A 182 -12.35 -1.59 -0.92
CA GLY A 182 -12.33 -1.23 0.48
C GLY A 182 -11.27 -0.19 0.79
N SER A 183 -10.01 -0.52 0.55
CA SER A 183 -8.83 0.33 0.81
C SER A 183 -8.95 1.68 0.10
N SER A 184 -9.31 1.68 -1.19
CA SER A 184 -9.50 2.90 -1.97
C SER A 184 -10.62 3.78 -1.42
N SER A 185 -11.74 3.17 -1.02
CA SER A 185 -12.88 3.88 -0.45
C SER A 185 -12.55 4.51 0.91
N VAL A 186 -11.89 3.78 1.81
CA VAL A 186 -11.56 4.30 3.14
C VAL A 186 -10.53 5.42 3.09
N CYS A 187 -9.49 5.33 2.26
CA CYS A 187 -8.53 6.43 2.09
C CYS A 187 -9.24 7.73 1.65
N ARG A 188 -10.14 7.63 0.66
CA ARG A 188 -10.88 8.80 0.15
C ARG A 188 -11.89 9.33 1.18
N TRP A 189 -12.62 8.46 1.86
CA TRP A 189 -13.62 8.88 2.83
C TRP A 189 -13.00 9.40 4.13
N ALA A 190 -11.83 8.91 4.52
CA ALA A 190 -11.08 9.41 5.67
C ALA A 190 -10.80 10.91 5.51
N ALA A 191 -10.32 11.35 4.34
CA ALA A 191 -10.09 12.77 4.07
C ALA A 191 -11.34 13.62 4.37
N TRP A 192 -12.48 13.21 3.81
CA TRP A 192 -13.74 13.91 4.02
C TRP A 192 -14.22 13.85 5.48
N ALA A 193 -14.07 12.71 6.16
CA ALA A 193 -14.52 12.54 7.54
C ALA A 193 -13.66 13.36 8.53
N PHE A 194 -12.33 13.32 8.40
CA PHE A 194 -11.42 14.11 9.22
C PHE A 194 -11.56 15.61 8.93
N ALA A 195 -11.88 16.03 7.70
CA ALA A 195 -12.12 17.44 7.39
C ALA A 195 -13.23 18.08 8.25
N HIS A 196 -14.25 17.32 8.66
CA HIS A 196 -15.33 17.83 9.53
C HIS A 196 -14.87 18.14 10.96
N HIS A 197 -13.72 17.60 11.37
CA HIS A 197 -13.13 17.77 12.69
C HIS A 197 -11.76 18.45 12.63
N ALA A 198 -11.38 19.04 11.50
CA ALA A 198 -10.02 19.54 11.25
C ALA A 198 -9.56 20.55 12.31
N GLN A 199 -10.43 21.49 12.70
CA GLN A 199 -10.11 22.50 13.71
C GLN A 199 -9.87 21.86 15.10
N GLU A 200 -10.74 20.94 15.52
CA GLU A 200 -10.62 20.28 16.83
C GLU A 200 -9.38 19.38 16.90
N LEU A 201 -9.06 18.71 15.78
CA LEU A 201 -7.84 17.91 15.65
C LEU A 201 -6.59 18.79 15.67
N TYR A 202 -6.62 19.93 14.98
CA TYR A 202 -5.54 20.90 15.01
C TYR A 202 -5.27 21.39 16.43
N GLU A 203 -6.32 21.80 17.16
CA GLU A 203 -6.22 22.26 18.54
C GLU A 203 -5.70 21.16 19.47
N ALA A 204 -6.17 19.92 19.30
CA ALA A 204 -5.68 18.78 20.07
C ALA A 204 -4.18 18.53 19.84
N LEU A 205 -3.71 18.61 18.59
CA LEU A 205 -2.30 18.43 18.24
C LEU A 205 -1.43 19.59 18.74
N ALA A 206 -1.91 20.83 18.62
CA ALA A 206 -1.25 22.02 19.13
C ALA A 206 -1.07 21.95 20.66
N ALA A 207 -2.08 21.46 21.38
CA ALA A 207 -2.04 21.31 22.83
C ALA A 207 -1.38 20.02 23.33
N GLY A 208 -1.03 19.08 22.44
CA GLY A 208 -0.55 17.75 22.82
C GLY A 208 -1.60 16.90 23.55
N ALA A 209 -2.89 17.14 23.30
CA ALA A 209 -4.01 16.53 23.99
C ALA A 209 -4.34 15.13 23.44
N ALA A 210 -3.52 14.14 23.81
CA ALA A 210 -3.63 12.76 23.30
C ALA A 210 -5.03 12.13 23.48
N ALA A 211 -5.66 12.35 24.65
CA ALA A 211 -7.00 11.82 24.90
C ALA A 211 -8.07 12.42 23.97
N ARG A 212 -8.01 13.73 23.70
CA ARG A 212 -8.95 14.40 22.79
C ARG A 212 -8.73 13.95 21.34
N PHE A 213 -7.47 13.81 20.94
CA PHE A 213 -7.12 13.25 19.64
C PHE A 213 -7.68 11.83 19.47
N ALA A 214 -7.47 10.96 20.47
CA ALA A 214 -7.95 9.58 20.45
C ALA A 214 -9.48 9.48 20.31
N GLU A 215 -10.22 10.32 21.04
CA GLU A 215 -11.69 10.37 20.99
C GLU A 215 -12.19 10.71 19.58
N LEU A 216 -11.69 11.81 18.99
CA LEU A 216 -12.07 12.25 17.64
C LEU A 216 -11.71 11.22 16.58
N ALA A 217 -10.51 10.66 16.67
CA ALA A 217 -9.98 9.71 15.71
C ALA A 217 -10.76 8.38 15.75
N THR A 218 -11.10 7.89 16.94
CA THR A 218 -11.96 6.71 17.14
C THR A 218 -13.36 6.96 16.57
N PHE A 219 -13.96 8.12 16.85
CA PHE A 219 -15.26 8.49 16.30
C PHE A 219 -15.26 8.47 14.76
N VAL A 220 -14.22 9.02 14.12
CA VAL A 220 -14.09 8.97 12.66
C VAL A 220 -13.99 7.53 12.15
N VAL A 221 -13.20 6.68 12.80
CA VAL A 221 -13.04 5.27 12.40
C VAL A 221 -14.34 4.49 12.49
N GLU A 222 -15.12 4.67 13.56
CA GLU A 222 -16.44 4.06 13.68
C GLU A 222 -17.36 4.45 12.51
N ARG A 223 -17.36 5.73 12.12
CA ARG A 223 -18.14 6.23 10.98
C ARG A 223 -17.66 5.65 9.65
N LEU A 224 -16.35 5.48 9.47
CA LEU A 224 -15.79 4.84 8.29
C LEU A 224 -16.19 3.37 8.21
N ALA A 225 -16.10 2.63 9.32
CA ALA A 225 -16.55 1.23 9.41
C ALA A 225 -18.04 1.10 9.03
N ASP A 226 -18.90 1.96 9.61
CA ASP A 226 -20.34 1.97 9.31
C ASP A 226 -20.63 2.34 7.86
N LYS A 227 -19.89 3.28 7.29
CA LYS A 227 -20.05 3.68 5.89
C LYS A 227 -19.63 2.56 4.95
N LEU A 228 -18.52 1.89 5.23
CA LEU A 228 -18.02 0.76 4.44
C LEU A 228 -18.99 -0.42 4.49
N ALA A 229 -19.43 -0.81 5.69
CA ALA A 229 -20.41 -1.89 5.86
C ALA A 229 -21.75 -1.58 5.16
N ARG A 230 -22.26 -0.34 5.25
CA ARG A 230 -23.48 0.07 4.54
C ARG A 230 -23.32 0.04 3.02
N ASN A 231 -22.17 0.47 2.49
CA ASN A 231 -21.89 0.48 1.05
C ASN A 231 -21.72 -0.92 0.46
N ALA A 232 -21.14 -1.85 1.23
CA ALA A 232 -21.06 -3.26 0.85
C ALA A 232 -22.47 -3.87 0.80
N LYS A 233 -23.26 -3.69 1.86
CA LYS A 233 -24.64 -4.19 1.96
C LYS A 233 -25.56 -3.62 0.89
N SER A 234 -25.43 -2.34 0.53
CA SER A 234 -26.26 -1.72 -0.53
C SER A 234 -25.97 -2.28 -1.92
N ARG A 235 -24.86 -3.00 -2.09
CA ARG A 235 -24.49 -3.74 -3.30
C ARG A 235 -24.66 -5.26 -3.13
N SER A 236 -25.32 -5.70 -2.05
CA SER A 236 -25.49 -7.12 -1.71
C SER A 236 -24.19 -7.88 -1.50
N HIS A 237 -23.10 -7.20 -1.14
CA HIS A 237 -21.83 -7.83 -0.77
C HIS A 237 -21.78 -8.06 0.74
N ASP A 238 -21.07 -9.11 1.17
CA ASP A 238 -20.65 -9.27 2.57
C ASP A 238 -19.68 -8.13 2.93
N PRO A 239 -19.90 -7.34 4.01
CA PRO A 239 -18.94 -6.35 4.49
C PRO A 239 -17.50 -6.86 4.61
N ALA A 240 -17.30 -8.13 4.98
CA ALA A 240 -15.96 -8.72 5.10
C ALA A 240 -15.21 -8.79 3.77
N SER A 241 -15.91 -8.79 2.63
CA SER A 241 -15.29 -8.78 1.29
C SER A 241 -14.55 -7.47 0.97
N HIS A 242 -14.81 -6.39 1.72
CA HIS A 242 -14.14 -5.09 1.56
C HIS A 242 -13.13 -4.84 2.70
N ALA A 243 -12.71 -5.89 3.41
CA ALA A 243 -11.89 -5.74 4.60
C ALA A 243 -10.55 -5.05 4.27
N THR A 244 -10.17 -4.07 5.09
CA THR A 244 -8.95 -3.27 4.87
C THR A 244 -8.44 -2.65 6.17
N THR A 245 -7.12 -2.49 6.27
CA THR A 245 -6.45 -1.70 7.30
C THR A 245 -6.63 -0.20 7.01
N LEU A 246 -6.26 0.64 7.97
CA LEU A 246 -6.17 2.07 7.75
C LEU A 246 -5.14 2.67 8.70
N ARG A 247 -4.16 3.38 8.14
CA ARG A 247 -3.35 4.32 8.90
C ARG A 247 -3.49 5.73 8.40
N VAL A 248 -3.51 6.67 9.34
CA VAL A 248 -3.56 8.10 9.04
C VAL A 248 -2.56 8.84 9.92
N LEU A 249 -1.73 9.66 9.30
CA LEU A 249 -0.89 10.66 9.97
C LEU A 249 -1.46 12.05 9.69
N LEU A 250 -1.84 12.75 10.76
CA LEU A 250 -2.29 14.14 10.72
C LEU A 250 -1.14 15.06 11.12
N VAL A 251 -0.83 16.00 10.23
CA VAL A 251 0.35 16.87 10.31
C VAL A 251 -0.10 18.33 10.23
N PRO A 252 -0.04 19.08 11.34
CA PRO A 252 -0.26 20.53 11.30
C PRO A 252 0.71 21.21 10.35
N ARG A 253 0.20 22.12 9.51
CA ARG A 253 1.04 22.90 8.59
C ARG A 253 1.78 24.04 9.29
N ASP A 254 1.29 24.47 10.45
CA ASP A 254 1.99 25.45 11.29
C ASP A 254 3.36 24.87 11.73
N PRO A 255 4.48 25.45 11.30
CA PRO A 255 5.81 24.97 11.63
C PRO A 255 6.21 25.26 13.08
N SER A 256 5.36 25.85 13.93
CA SER A 256 5.59 25.87 15.38
C SER A 256 5.10 24.59 16.07
N ILE A 257 4.18 23.85 15.43
CA ILE A 257 3.61 22.63 15.99
C ILE A 257 4.40 21.43 15.50
N ARG A 258 5.04 20.71 16.43
CA ARG A 258 5.87 19.51 16.17
C ARG A 258 5.21 18.18 16.53
N THR A 259 3.97 18.23 16.99
CA THR A 259 3.14 17.06 17.27
C THR A 259 2.50 16.52 15.99
N ARG A 260 2.55 15.20 15.77
CA ARG A 260 1.89 14.48 14.67
C ARG A 260 0.91 13.48 15.26
N GLY A 261 -0.31 13.46 14.75
CA GLY A 261 -1.33 12.52 15.20
C GLY A 261 -1.35 11.28 14.34
N LEU A 262 -0.98 10.12 14.91
CA LEU A 262 -1.05 8.84 14.23
C LEU A 262 -2.31 8.08 14.69
N LEU A 263 -3.08 7.58 13.73
CA LEU A 263 -4.17 6.63 13.90
C LEU A 263 -3.85 5.34 13.13
N THR A 264 -4.11 4.19 13.74
CA THR A 264 -3.89 2.86 13.15
C THR A 264 -5.08 1.92 13.40
N VAL A 265 -5.52 1.25 12.34
CA VAL A 265 -6.38 0.06 12.36
C VAL A 265 -5.66 -1.00 11.53
N GLY A 266 -5.19 -2.07 12.16
CA GLY A 266 -4.45 -3.15 11.48
C GLY A 266 -2.94 -2.99 11.49
N ASP A 267 -2.27 -3.71 10.61
CA ASP A 267 -0.82 -3.87 10.51
C ASP A 267 -0.17 -3.02 9.41
N GLY A 268 1.17 -3.07 9.37
CA GLY A 268 2.13 -2.22 8.64
C GLY A 268 2.99 -1.35 9.59
N GLY A 269 3.46 -0.16 9.18
CA GLY A 269 4.36 0.61 10.06
C GLY A 269 4.43 2.13 9.89
N ILE A 270 5.00 2.75 10.92
CA ILE A 270 5.53 4.11 10.94
C ILE A 270 7.03 4.02 11.24
N ALA A 271 7.87 4.67 10.46
CA ALA A 271 9.31 4.72 10.72
C ALA A 271 9.80 6.17 10.70
N LEU A 272 10.83 6.46 11.50
CA LEU A 272 11.50 7.75 11.59
C LEU A 272 12.97 7.59 11.24
N LEU A 273 13.42 8.29 10.22
CA LEU A 273 14.84 8.45 9.91
C LEU A 273 15.32 9.80 10.46
N ARG A 274 16.31 9.76 11.36
CA ARG A 274 16.94 10.94 11.97
C ARG A 274 18.44 10.73 12.05
N ASP A 275 19.22 11.70 11.57
CA ASP A 275 20.69 11.67 11.61
C ASP A 275 21.28 10.36 11.05
N GLY A 276 20.68 9.85 9.97
CA GLY A 276 21.08 8.59 9.33
C GLY A 276 20.70 7.31 10.08
N ARG A 277 19.92 7.41 11.18
CA ARG A 277 19.45 6.26 11.97
C ARG A 277 17.95 6.07 11.85
N TRP A 278 17.54 4.83 11.65
CA TRP A 278 16.14 4.42 11.63
C TRP A 278 15.65 4.05 13.03
N ASP A 279 14.54 4.65 13.42
CA ASP A 279 13.64 4.17 14.47
C ASP A 279 12.40 3.59 13.79
N LEU A 280 12.13 2.31 14.02
CA LEU A 280 11.08 1.54 13.30
C LEU A 280 9.76 1.46 14.07
N ASP A 281 9.70 2.00 15.29
CA ASP A 281 8.47 2.14 16.06
C ASP A 281 8.55 3.42 16.92
N PRO A 282 8.66 4.61 16.29
CA PRO A 282 8.77 5.86 17.00
C PRO A 282 7.57 6.06 17.92
N GLY A 283 7.85 6.31 19.20
CA GLY A 283 6.82 6.45 20.22
C GLY A 283 6.20 5.12 20.70
N GLY A 284 6.77 3.97 20.32
CA GLY A 284 6.45 2.68 20.90
C GLY A 284 6.84 2.61 22.38
N THR A 285 5.99 1.99 23.20
CA THR A 285 6.37 1.60 24.56
C THR A 285 7.20 0.33 24.45
N SER A 286 8.49 0.39 24.75
CA SER A 286 9.34 -0.78 24.88
C SER A 286 8.90 -1.64 26.08
N GLU A 287 7.78 -2.35 25.93
CA GLU A 287 7.30 -3.41 26.82
C GLU A 287 7.04 -4.71 26.05
N ALA A 288 7.80 -4.97 24.99
CA ALA A 288 7.96 -6.32 24.45
C ALA A 288 9.03 -7.10 25.25
N SER A 289 8.88 -7.15 26.58
CA SER A 289 9.56 -8.10 27.46
C SER A 289 8.81 -8.20 28.79
N GLY A 290 7.55 -8.64 28.72
CA GLY A 290 6.75 -8.98 29.89
C GLY A 290 5.79 -10.09 29.52
N ALA A 291 6.06 -11.30 29.97
CA ALA A 291 5.13 -12.42 29.85
C ALA A 291 3.81 -12.06 30.54
N GLY A 292 2.75 -11.91 29.75
CA GLY A 292 1.40 -11.64 30.20
C GLY A 292 0.42 -12.33 29.27
N ASP A 293 -0.25 -13.34 29.81
CA ASP A 293 -1.34 -14.11 29.21
C ASP A 293 -2.39 -13.20 28.56
N GLY A 294 -2.38 -13.15 27.24
CA GLY A 294 -3.34 -12.44 26.42
C GLY A 294 -3.31 -13.10 25.05
N VAL A 295 -4.39 -13.77 24.71
CA VAL A 295 -4.59 -14.39 23.39
C VAL A 295 -4.17 -13.38 22.32
N ILE A 296 -3.09 -13.68 21.59
CA ILE A 296 -2.72 -12.94 20.38
C ILE A 296 -3.87 -13.20 19.42
N ASP A 297 -4.77 -12.23 19.26
CA ASP A 297 -5.77 -12.28 18.19
C ASP A 297 -5.00 -12.22 16.88
N THR A 298 -4.76 -13.39 16.28
CA THR A 298 -4.08 -13.55 15.01
C THR A 298 -4.88 -12.96 13.83
N ARG A 299 -6.04 -12.34 14.07
CA ARG A 299 -6.72 -11.54 13.06
C ARG A 299 -6.21 -10.11 13.12
N THR A 300 -5.50 -9.70 12.08
CA THR A 300 -5.25 -8.29 11.80
C THR A 300 -6.57 -7.51 11.90
N ALA A 301 -6.62 -6.52 12.79
CA ALA A 301 -7.77 -5.65 12.92
C ALA A 301 -8.03 -4.93 11.58
N ALA A 302 -9.20 -5.11 11.00
CA ALA A 302 -9.52 -4.53 9.69
C ALA A 302 -10.93 -3.94 9.68
N LEU A 303 -11.10 -2.77 9.07
CA LEU A 303 -12.41 -2.21 8.77
C LEU A 303 -13.12 -3.11 7.75
N PRO A 304 -14.45 -3.30 7.83
CA PRO A 304 -15.37 -2.75 8.83
C PRO A 304 -15.58 -3.66 10.05
N LEU A 305 -14.79 -4.73 10.20
CA LEU A 305 -14.95 -5.74 11.25
C LEU A 305 -14.42 -5.25 12.60
N SER A 306 -13.29 -4.57 12.60
CA SER A 306 -12.79 -3.76 13.71
C SER A 306 -13.33 -2.34 13.61
N ARG A 307 -13.60 -1.74 14.77
CA ARG A 307 -14.15 -0.38 14.92
C ARG A 307 -13.31 0.50 15.82
N THR A 308 -12.26 -0.06 16.42
CA THR A 308 -11.35 0.64 17.31
C THR A 308 -10.07 0.97 16.57
N ALA A 309 -9.49 2.11 16.92
CA ALA A 309 -8.21 2.54 16.41
C ALA A 309 -7.21 2.75 17.55
N GLU A 310 -5.98 2.32 17.32
CA GLU A 310 -4.87 2.73 18.14
C GLU A 310 -4.44 4.14 17.73
N THR A 311 -4.14 4.99 18.71
CA THR A 311 -3.72 6.37 18.44
C THR A 311 -2.48 6.74 19.22
N ARG A 312 -1.61 7.55 18.60
CA ARG A 312 -0.36 8.03 19.21
C ARG A 312 -0.10 9.46 18.79
N LEU A 313 0.51 10.23 19.68
CA LEU A 313 1.09 11.52 19.33
C LEU A 313 2.61 11.34 19.19
N LEU A 314 3.13 11.65 18.02
CA LEU A 314 4.57 11.63 17.72
C LEU A 314 5.12 13.05 17.79
N THR A 315 6.38 13.21 18.21
CA THR A 315 7.07 14.50 18.15
C THR A 315 8.24 14.42 17.19
N THR A 316 8.23 15.30 16.18
CA THR A 316 9.29 15.40 15.17
C THR A 316 10.12 16.66 15.32
N ARG A 317 11.19 16.75 14.54
CA ARG A 317 12.14 17.85 14.49
C ARG A 317 12.49 18.15 13.03
N PRO A 318 12.94 19.39 12.73
CA PRO A 318 13.54 19.67 11.44
C PRO A 318 14.70 18.69 11.14
N GLY A 319 14.75 18.21 9.90
CA GLY A 319 15.66 17.15 9.44
C GLY A 319 15.06 15.74 9.51
N ASP A 320 13.94 15.54 10.21
CA ASP A 320 13.29 14.23 10.29
C ASP A 320 12.65 13.82 8.96
N VAL A 321 12.67 12.51 8.71
CA VAL A 321 11.89 11.88 7.65
C VAL A 321 10.98 10.81 8.25
N LEU A 322 9.67 10.98 8.14
CA LEU A 322 8.68 10.00 8.56
C LEU A 322 8.21 9.17 7.36
N VAL A 323 8.09 7.86 7.55
CA VAL A 323 7.57 6.91 6.55
C VAL A 323 6.36 6.21 7.14
N LEU A 324 5.17 6.57 6.67
CA LEU A 324 3.92 5.86 6.96
C LEU A 324 3.69 4.80 5.88
N SER A 325 3.45 3.54 6.23
CA SER A 325 3.42 2.47 5.23
C SER A 325 2.55 1.26 5.57
N THR A 326 2.17 0.52 4.53
CA THR A 326 1.61 -0.83 4.62
C THR A 326 2.71 -1.84 4.96
N ASP A 327 2.31 -3.06 5.34
CA ASP A 327 3.23 -4.11 5.79
C ASP A 327 4.18 -4.60 4.71
N GLY A 328 3.77 -4.55 3.43
CA GLY A 328 4.61 -4.85 2.29
C GLY A 328 5.85 -3.94 2.16
N LEU A 329 5.85 -2.76 2.80
CA LEU A 329 7.05 -1.91 2.95
C LEU A 329 7.65 -1.94 4.36
N SER A 330 6.83 -1.90 5.42
CA SER A 330 7.37 -1.81 6.79
C SER A 330 8.07 -3.09 7.24
N THR A 331 7.54 -4.26 6.85
CA THR A 331 8.12 -5.56 7.21
C THR A 331 9.52 -5.75 6.61
N PRO A 332 9.75 -5.54 5.30
CA PRO A 332 11.11 -5.62 4.76
C PRO A 332 12.00 -4.49 5.27
N LEU A 333 11.47 -3.29 5.53
CA LEU A 333 12.25 -2.22 6.17
C LEU A 333 12.75 -2.63 7.57
N ALA A 334 11.98 -3.43 8.32
CA ALA A 334 12.39 -3.98 9.61
C ALA A 334 13.33 -5.19 9.49
N GLY A 335 13.14 -6.05 8.49
CA GLY A 335 13.94 -7.26 8.29
C GLY A 335 15.31 -7.01 7.64
N GLU A 336 15.41 -6.05 6.71
CA GLU A 336 16.52 -5.98 5.76
C GLU A 336 17.39 -4.74 5.93
N SER A 337 18.63 -4.92 6.40
CA SER A 337 19.56 -3.81 6.61
C SER A 337 19.94 -3.10 5.31
N GLU A 338 20.13 -3.83 4.21
CA GLU A 338 20.48 -3.26 2.90
C GLU A 338 19.40 -2.28 2.40
N MET A 339 18.13 -2.59 2.62
CA MET A 339 17.01 -1.71 2.28
C MET A 339 17.00 -0.45 3.15
N ARG A 340 17.25 -0.59 4.47
CA ARG A 340 17.40 0.55 5.38
C ARG A 340 18.57 1.45 5.00
N GLU A 341 19.71 0.87 4.62
CA GLU A 341 20.88 1.63 4.17
C GLU A 341 20.60 2.37 2.86
N PHE A 342 19.93 1.71 1.91
CA PHE A 342 19.53 2.31 0.64
C PHE A 342 18.60 3.51 0.85
N PHE A 343 17.48 3.33 1.58
CA PHE A 343 16.56 4.44 1.84
C PHE A 343 17.14 5.49 2.78
N GLY A 344 17.96 5.09 3.75
CA GLY A 344 18.69 6.03 4.60
C GLY A 344 19.56 6.98 3.78
N SER A 345 20.26 6.44 2.78
CA SER A 345 21.09 7.21 1.86
C SER A 345 20.25 8.06 0.90
N ALA A 346 19.18 7.47 0.34
CA ALA A 346 18.35 8.13 -0.66
C ALA A 346 17.50 9.27 -0.08
N TRP A 347 17.01 9.13 1.15
CA TRP A 347 16.03 10.05 1.75
C TRP A 347 16.59 10.88 2.91
N GLY A 348 17.69 10.44 3.54
CA GLY A 348 18.29 11.12 4.70
C GLY A 348 19.29 12.23 4.35
N GLY A 349 19.60 12.45 3.07
CA GLY A 349 20.59 13.42 2.61
C GLY A 349 20.18 14.90 2.65
N GLY A 350 18.98 15.22 3.17
CA GLY A 350 18.44 16.58 3.27
C GLY A 350 17.80 17.11 1.98
N SER A 351 18.11 16.56 0.81
CA SER A 351 17.39 16.84 -0.44
C SER A 351 16.22 15.87 -0.62
N VAL A 352 15.02 16.40 -0.87
CA VAL A 352 13.85 15.58 -1.19
C VAL A 352 13.95 15.11 -2.64
N PRO A 353 13.83 13.81 -2.95
CA PRO A 353 13.87 13.34 -4.32
C PRO A 353 12.73 13.90 -5.17
N GLU A 354 13.02 14.15 -6.44
CA GLU A 354 11.99 14.45 -7.44
C GLU A 354 11.05 13.24 -7.63
N PRO A 355 9.78 13.43 -8.05
CA PRO A 355 8.80 12.35 -8.08
C PRO A 355 9.24 11.09 -8.86
N ALA A 356 9.95 11.26 -9.98
CA ALA A 356 10.44 10.13 -10.78
C ALA A 356 11.56 9.36 -10.07
N ASP A 357 12.50 10.08 -9.45
CA ASP A 357 13.59 9.48 -8.68
C ASP A 357 13.05 8.79 -7.43
N PHE A 358 12.11 9.42 -6.74
CA PHE A 358 11.39 8.83 -5.62
C PHE A 358 10.72 7.51 -6.02
N LEU A 359 9.97 7.49 -7.12
CA LEU A 359 9.32 6.26 -7.59
C LEU A 359 10.33 5.17 -7.95
N TRP A 360 11.45 5.53 -8.58
CA TRP A 360 12.50 4.56 -8.89
C TRP A 360 13.14 3.98 -7.62
N GLN A 361 13.46 4.83 -6.64
CA GLN A 361 13.97 4.41 -5.34
C GLN A 361 12.96 3.53 -4.60
N PHE A 362 11.70 3.94 -4.54
CA PHE A 362 10.62 3.24 -3.84
C PHE A 362 10.35 1.84 -4.41
N GLN A 363 10.70 1.60 -5.67
CA GLN A 363 10.66 0.28 -6.29
C GLN A 363 11.83 -0.64 -5.90
N TYR A 364 12.60 -0.31 -4.85
CA TYR A 364 13.56 -1.23 -4.24
C TYR A 364 12.86 -2.54 -3.86
N ARG A 365 13.45 -3.68 -4.23
CA ARG A 365 12.83 -5.00 -3.99
C ARG A 365 13.62 -5.82 -2.99
N VAL A 366 12.91 -6.64 -2.23
CA VAL A 366 13.51 -7.65 -1.37
C VAL A 366 12.98 -9.00 -1.80
N LYS A 367 13.86 -9.99 -1.91
CA LYS A 367 13.45 -11.36 -2.21
C LYS A 367 12.41 -11.85 -1.18
N SER A 368 11.37 -12.53 -1.66
CA SER A 368 10.24 -13.04 -0.84
C SER A 368 9.26 -11.99 -0.31
N TYR A 369 9.47 -10.70 -0.59
CA TYR A 369 8.49 -9.64 -0.36
C TYR A 369 7.89 -9.21 -1.70
N ASP A 370 6.83 -9.90 -2.10
CA ASP A 370 6.20 -9.79 -3.42
C ASP A 370 4.77 -9.21 -3.37
N ASP A 371 4.33 -8.79 -2.18
CA ASP A 371 3.07 -8.08 -1.96
C ASP A 371 3.12 -6.64 -2.46
N ASP A 372 1.95 -5.98 -2.46
CA ASP A 372 1.83 -4.55 -2.70
C ASP A 372 2.71 -3.75 -1.73
N ARG A 373 3.25 -2.63 -2.23
CA ARG A 373 4.12 -1.75 -1.45
C ARG A 373 3.55 -0.36 -1.48
N THR A 374 3.14 0.14 -0.33
CA THR A 374 2.54 1.46 -0.22
C THR A 374 3.10 2.26 0.93
N GLY A 375 3.44 3.51 0.64
CA GLY A 375 4.04 4.39 1.63
C GLY A 375 3.86 5.86 1.29
N VAL A 376 3.77 6.65 2.34
CA VAL A 376 3.84 8.11 2.30
C VAL A 376 5.04 8.56 3.13
N VAL A 377 5.93 9.32 2.50
CA VAL A 377 7.15 9.83 3.11
C VAL A 377 7.02 11.34 3.28
N LEU A 378 7.21 11.80 4.51
CA LEU A 378 7.18 13.20 4.91
C LEU A 378 8.59 13.63 5.31
N TRP A 379 9.13 14.62 4.61
CA TRP A 379 10.35 15.31 4.98
C TRP A 379 10.00 16.61 5.69
N GLU A 380 10.59 16.82 6.87
CA GLU A 380 10.56 18.10 7.57
C GLU A 380 11.87 18.83 7.29
N ALA A 381 11.90 19.72 6.29
CA ALA A 381 13.11 20.41 5.89
C ALA A 381 13.72 21.20 7.06
N LEU A 382 15.05 21.29 7.06
CA LEU A 382 15.74 22.26 7.92
C LEU A 382 15.31 23.68 7.50
N PRO A 383 15.05 24.58 8.48
CA PRO A 383 14.65 25.96 8.22
C PRO A 383 15.74 26.78 7.51
#